data_AF-A0A2W0B133-F1
#
_entry.id   AF-A0A2W0B133-F1
#
_cell.length_a   1.000
_cell.length_b   1.000
_cell.length_c   1.000
_cell.angle_alpha   90.00
_cell.angle_beta   90.00
_cell.angle_gamma   90.00
#
_symmetry.space_group_name_H-M   'P 1'
#
loop_
_entity.id
_entity.type
_entity.pdbx_description
1 polymer ?
#
loop_
_entity_poly.entity_id
_entity_poly.type
_entity_poly.pdbx_seq_one_letter_code
_entity_poly.pdbx_strand_id
1 'polypeptide(L)'
;MQRSEDQVDQAAKKLRTPENKAKEPGSMEMADSESRVRVSRFPQPRLQDDDVHDLAVMHEAEDVYLNQYFVLDKNSGKVNIPIAQAMQAVVQKGLPAQQAPAGSQLPPTAESTGVVTPSIQSSHAKQASGPSVR
;
A
#
# COMPACT_ATOMS: atom_id res chain seq x y z
N MET A 1 6.51 48.15 -68.40
CA MET A 1 7.30 47.04 -67.81
C MET A 1 6.43 45.79 -67.92
N GLN A 2 6.75 44.92 -68.87
CA GLN A 2 6.01 43.70 -69.23
C GLN A 2 6.94 42.51 -68.96
N ARG A 3 6.51 41.54 -68.14
CA ARG A 3 6.96 40.13 -68.04
C ARG A 3 6.30 39.53 -66.77
N SER A 4 5.08 38.99 -66.88
CA SER A 4 4.75 37.58 -67.17
C SER A 4 5.14 36.65 -66.00
N GLU A 5 4.24 36.27 -65.10
CA GLU A 5 3.16 35.25 -65.25
C GLU A 5 3.62 33.81 -65.57
N ASP A 6 4.92 33.52 -65.71
CA ASP A 6 5.40 32.16 -66.04
C ASP A 6 6.24 31.52 -64.91
N GLN A 7 5.66 31.45 -63.71
CA GLN A 7 6.03 30.41 -62.75
C GLN A 7 4.79 29.70 -62.22
N VAL A 8 3.89 29.43 -63.16
CA VAL A 8 2.86 28.39 -63.10
C VAL A 8 3.40 27.03 -63.61
N ASP A 9 4.70 26.91 -63.91
CA ASP A 9 5.31 25.72 -64.55
C ASP A 9 6.14 24.80 -63.63
N GLN A 10 6.06 24.95 -62.30
CA GLN A 10 6.30 23.80 -61.41
C GLN A 10 4.98 23.07 -61.12
N ALA A 11 4.10 23.07 -62.13
CA ALA A 11 3.37 21.88 -62.46
C ALA A 11 4.36 20.71 -62.52
N ALA A 12 4.27 19.84 -61.51
CA ALA A 12 3.68 18.55 -61.73
C ALA A 12 4.34 17.49 -60.86
N LYS A 13 3.46 16.62 -60.34
CA LYS A 13 3.76 15.20 -60.19
C LYS A 13 4.93 14.90 -59.27
N LYS A 14 4.64 14.88 -57.97
CA LYS A 14 4.93 13.66 -57.20
C LYS A 14 3.64 13.14 -56.58
N LEU A 15 2.75 12.77 -57.50
CA LEU A 15 1.77 11.72 -57.32
C LEU A 15 2.50 10.44 -56.86
N ARG A 16 1.79 9.62 -56.07
CA ARG A 16 2.02 8.18 -55.79
C ARG A 16 2.58 7.87 -54.40
N THR A 17 1.64 7.71 -53.46
CA THR A 17 1.46 6.48 -52.65
C THR A 17 1.72 5.25 -53.55
N PRO A 18 2.40 4.17 -53.11
CA PRO A 18 2.05 3.35 -51.95
C PRO A 18 3.29 2.98 -51.09
N GLU A 19 3.20 2.42 -49.90
CA GLU A 19 2.88 1.01 -49.70
C GLU A 19 2.78 0.69 -48.20
N ASN A 20 1.76 -0.09 -47.89
CA ASN A 20 1.59 -0.98 -46.74
C ASN A 20 2.77 -1.08 -45.75
N LYS A 21 2.48 -1.12 -44.45
CA LYS A 21 2.29 -2.38 -43.73
C LYS A 21 2.35 -2.19 -42.20
N ALA A 22 1.46 -2.95 -41.56
CA ALA A 22 1.52 -3.46 -40.19
C ALA A 22 1.17 -2.52 -39.03
N LYS A 23 -0.12 -2.61 -38.66
CA LYS A 23 -0.57 -3.21 -37.40
C LYS A 23 0.07 -2.63 -36.13
N GLU A 24 -0.63 -1.68 -35.54
CA GLU A 24 -0.66 -1.35 -34.11
C GLU A 24 -0.33 -2.56 -33.20
N PRO A 25 0.70 -2.43 -32.36
CA PRO A 25 0.69 -2.92 -31.00
C PRO A 25 1.05 -1.78 -30.04
N GLY A 26 0.56 -0.56 -30.29
CA GLY A 26 0.92 0.62 -29.49
C GLY A 26 0.15 0.74 -28.17
N SER A 27 -1.01 0.10 -28.06
CA SER A 27 -1.90 0.34 -26.90
C SER A 27 -1.57 -0.46 -25.64
N MET A 28 -0.61 -1.40 -25.68
CA MET A 28 -0.23 -2.19 -24.49
C MET A 28 1.00 -1.61 -23.75
N GLU A 29 1.83 -0.80 -24.41
CA GLU A 29 3.09 -0.28 -23.85
C GLU A 29 2.90 0.98 -22.99
N MET A 30 1.82 1.72 -23.26
CA MET A 30 1.47 2.95 -22.52
C MET A 30 1.02 2.65 -21.08
N ALA A 31 0.50 1.46 -20.80
CA ALA A 31 0.04 1.07 -19.46
C ALA A 31 1.20 0.63 -18.53
N ASP A 32 2.24 -0.02 -19.05
CA ASP A 32 3.42 -0.43 -18.25
C ASP A 32 4.28 0.79 -17.88
N SER A 33 4.40 1.75 -18.80
CA SER A 33 5.17 2.99 -18.64
C SER A 33 4.66 3.86 -17.50
N GLU A 34 3.34 3.97 -17.32
CA GLU A 34 2.77 4.76 -16.21
C GLU A 34 3.05 4.14 -14.84
N SER A 35 3.20 2.81 -14.74
CA SER A 35 3.52 2.12 -13.48
C SER A 35 4.97 2.36 -13.04
N ARG A 36 5.92 2.36 -13.98
CA ARG A 36 7.35 2.62 -13.71
C ARG A 36 7.61 4.06 -13.27
N VAL A 37 6.87 5.02 -13.83
CA VAL A 37 6.93 6.45 -13.44
C VAL A 37 6.40 6.66 -12.00
N ARG A 38 5.60 5.74 -11.46
CA ARG A 38 5.04 5.84 -10.11
C ARG A 38 5.99 5.33 -9.02
N VAL A 39 6.95 4.46 -9.34
CA VAL A 39 7.94 3.93 -8.39
C VAL A 39 9.08 4.93 -8.13
N SER A 40 9.38 5.82 -9.09
CA SER A 40 10.42 6.86 -8.90
C SER A 40 9.95 8.05 -8.03
N ARG A 41 8.65 8.16 -7.76
CA ARG A 41 8.08 9.24 -6.94
C ARG A 41 8.23 8.98 -5.44
N PHE A 42 8.33 7.72 -5.02
CA PHE A 42 8.53 7.36 -3.63
C PHE A 42 10.00 7.01 -3.37
N PRO A 43 10.56 7.41 -2.22
CA PRO A 43 11.85 6.92 -1.79
C PRO A 43 11.87 5.38 -1.82
N GLN A 44 12.99 4.79 -2.21
CA GLN A 44 13.14 3.35 -2.11
C GLN A 44 13.05 2.93 -0.63
N PRO A 45 12.45 1.76 -0.31
CA PRO A 45 12.44 1.24 1.05
C PRO A 45 13.86 1.20 1.63
N ARG A 46 14.03 1.75 2.84
CA ARG A 46 15.29 1.76 3.60
C ARG A 46 15.05 1.23 5.00
N LEU A 47 16.12 0.77 5.65
CA LEU A 47 16.11 0.54 7.09
C LEU A 47 16.16 1.89 7.82
N GLN A 48 15.49 2.00 8.97
CA GLN A 48 15.59 3.16 9.84
C GLN A 48 16.97 3.17 10.53
N ASP A 49 17.67 4.30 10.50
CA ASP A 49 19.05 4.40 11.00
C ASP A 49 19.14 4.61 12.53
N ASP A 50 18.13 5.23 13.14
CA ASP A 50 18.11 5.59 14.57
C ASP A 50 16.81 5.11 15.25
N ASP A 51 16.55 3.82 15.14
CA ASP A 51 15.38 3.15 15.72
C ASP A 51 15.40 3.17 17.25
N VAL A 52 16.57 3.02 17.87
CA VAL A 52 16.72 3.03 19.33
C VAL A 52 16.33 4.37 19.93
N HIS A 53 16.75 5.50 19.33
CA HIS A 53 16.38 6.82 19.84
C HIS A 53 14.88 7.09 19.68
N ASP A 54 14.32 6.77 18.52
CA ASP A 54 12.89 6.95 18.25
C ASP A 54 12.02 6.14 19.22
N LEU A 55 12.41 4.89 19.49
CA LEU A 55 11.75 4.07 20.52
C LEU A 55 11.87 4.69 21.91
N ALA A 56 13.04 5.22 22.29
CA ALA A 56 13.21 5.86 23.59
C ALA A 56 12.29 7.08 23.74
N VAL A 57 12.21 7.94 22.72
CA VAL A 57 11.34 9.12 22.72
C VAL A 57 9.86 8.71 22.81
N MET A 58 9.45 7.68 22.06
CA MET A 58 8.10 7.13 22.15
C MET A 58 7.80 6.62 23.57
N HIS A 59 8.75 5.89 24.16
CA HIS A 59 8.61 5.33 25.51
C HIS A 59 8.49 6.44 26.57
N GLU A 60 9.33 7.48 26.49
CA GLU A 60 9.28 8.63 27.38
C GLU A 60 7.93 9.36 27.29
N ALA A 61 7.42 9.54 26.08
CA ALA A 61 6.11 10.16 25.88
C ALA A 61 4.96 9.31 26.47
N GLU A 62 5.03 7.99 26.32
CA GLU A 62 4.07 7.05 26.92
C GLU A 62 4.13 7.08 28.45
N ASP A 63 5.34 7.08 29.03
CA ASP A 63 5.55 7.12 30.47
C ASP A 63 4.95 8.39 31.09
N VAL A 64 5.05 9.53 30.42
CA VAL A 64 4.40 10.78 30.87
C VAL A 64 2.87 10.59 30.94
N TYR A 65 2.26 10.02 29.90
CA TYR A 65 0.82 9.84 29.83
C TYR A 65 0.29 8.82 30.85
N LEU A 66 1.06 7.78 31.16
CA LEU A 66 0.67 6.71 32.10
C LEU A 66 0.86 7.10 33.57
N ASN A 67 1.82 7.97 33.89
CA ASN A 67 2.21 8.26 35.28
C ASN A 67 1.66 9.58 35.82
N GLN A 68 1.07 10.43 34.99
CA GLN A 68 0.55 11.74 35.40
C GLN A 68 -0.97 11.88 35.24
N TYR A 69 -1.52 12.86 35.95
CA TYR A 69 -2.93 13.22 35.83
C TYR A 69 -3.14 14.16 34.66
N PHE A 70 -4.13 13.87 33.83
CA PHE A 70 -4.54 14.73 32.71
C PHE A 70 -6.06 14.80 32.60
N VAL A 71 -6.57 15.94 32.12
CA VAL A 71 -7.98 16.05 31.73
C VAL A 71 -8.06 15.77 30.23
N LEU A 72 -8.72 14.67 29.85
CA LEU A 72 -8.85 14.26 28.45
C LEU A 72 -9.99 15.01 27.75
N ASP A 73 -11.12 15.14 28.45
CA ASP A 73 -12.27 15.87 27.95
C ASP A 73 -13.01 16.54 29.11
N LYS A 74 -12.94 17.87 29.13
CA LYS A 74 -13.55 18.72 30.15
C LYS A 74 -15.08 18.67 30.10
N ASN A 75 -15.67 18.44 28.93
CA ASN A 75 -17.12 18.45 28.74
C ASN A 75 -17.75 17.14 29.18
N SER A 76 -17.08 16.00 28.95
CA SER A 76 -17.54 14.69 29.43
C SER A 76 -17.00 14.30 30.81
N GLY A 77 -16.20 15.16 31.43
CA GLY A 77 -15.61 14.92 32.76
C GLY A 77 -14.60 13.77 32.80
N LYS A 78 -14.04 13.38 31.64
CA LYS A 78 -13.09 12.27 31.54
C LYS A 78 -11.69 12.75 31.93
N VAL A 79 -11.13 12.09 32.94
CA VAL A 79 -9.78 12.33 33.44
C VAL A 79 -8.95 11.05 33.33
N ASN A 80 -7.68 11.22 32.98
CA ASN A 80 -6.66 10.20 33.12
C ASN A 80 -6.13 10.24 34.56
N ILE A 81 -6.00 9.07 35.18
CA ILE A 81 -5.35 8.88 36.48
C ILE A 81 -4.11 8.01 36.28
N PRO A 82 -3.02 8.23 37.05
CA PRO A 82 -1.82 7.41 36.96
C PRO A 82 -2.14 5.92 37.03
N ILE A 83 -1.49 5.11 36.19
CA ILE A 83 -1.81 3.69 36.01
C ILE A 83 -1.73 2.91 37.32
N ALA A 84 -0.78 3.25 38.20
CA ALA A 84 -0.68 2.65 39.53
C ALA A 84 -1.94 2.87 40.38
N GLN A 85 -2.53 4.07 40.31
CA GLN A 85 -3.77 4.40 41.01
C GLN A 85 -4.99 3.75 40.34
N ALA A 86 -5.00 3.68 39.01
CA ALA A 86 -6.04 2.96 38.28
C ALA A 86 -6.09 1.48 38.68
N MET A 87 -4.94 0.81 38.74
CA MET A 87 -4.84 -0.58 39.18
C MET A 87 -5.36 -0.75 40.62
N GLN A 88 -4.98 0.13 41.54
CA GLN A 88 -5.49 0.10 42.92
C GLN A 88 -7.01 0.28 42.98
N ALA A 89 -7.56 1.23 42.20
CA ALA A 89 -9.00 1.46 42.13
C ALA A 89 -9.76 0.24 41.58
N VAL A 90 -9.18 -0.47 40.60
CA VAL A 90 -9.74 -1.72 40.07
C VAL A 90 -9.74 -2.82 41.12
N VAL A 91 -8.65 -2.97 41.88
CA VAL A 91 -8.57 -3.95 42.98
C VAL A 91 -9.64 -3.65 44.05
N GLN A 92 -9.80 -2.39 44.43
CA GLN A 92 -10.77 -1.97 45.45
C GLN A 92 -12.22 -2.16 45.00
N LYS A 93 -12.53 -1.86 43.73
CA LYS A 93 -13.88 -2.01 43.16
C LYS A 93 -14.20 -3.46 42.79
N GLY A 94 -13.17 -4.29 42.60
CA GLY A 94 -13.27 -5.59 41.96
C GLY A 94 -13.36 -5.47 40.44
N LEU A 95 -12.94 -6.53 39.74
CA LEU A 95 -13.16 -6.64 38.30
C LEU A 95 -14.66 -6.78 38.03
N PRO A 96 -15.25 -6.01 37.09
CA PRO A 96 -16.65 -6.22 36.71
C PRO A 96 -16.81 -7.65 36.19
N ALA A 97 -17.86 -8.34 36.66
CA ALA A 97 -18.20 -9.66 36.13
C ALA A 97 -18.37 -9.51 34.61
N GLN A 98 -17.55 -10.23 33.85
CA GLN A 98 -17.67 -10.23 32.40
C GLN A 98 -19.04 -10.82 32.05
N GLN A 99 -19.98 -9.97 31.65
CA GLN A 99 -21.16 -10.43 30.95
C GLN A 99 -20.65 -10.93 29.60
N ALA A 100 -20.52 -12.24 29.46
CA ALA A 100 -20.31 -12.84 28.15
C ALA A 100 -21.42 -12.28 27.24
N PRO A 101 -21.08 -11.72 26.06
CA PRO A 101 -22.10 -11.37 25.08
C PRO A 101 -22.99 -12.60 24.90
N ALA A 102 -24.31 -12.42 24.99
CA ALA A 102 -25.26 -13.49 24.70
C ALA A 102 -25.06 -13.92 23.23
N GLY A 103 -24.21 -14.92 23.00
CA GLY A 103 -23.75 -15.32 21.68
C GLY A 103 -22.27 -15.72 21.56
N SER A 104 -21.42 -15.41 22.55
CA SER A 104 -20.03 -15.92 22.57
C SER A 104 -20.00 -17.36 23.09
N GLN A 105 -20.52 -18.30 22.31
CA GLN A 105 -20.16 -19.70 22.46
C GLN A 105 -18.66 -19.83 22.17
N LEU A 106 -17.87 -20.17 23.19
CA LEU A 106 -16.51 -20.63 22.97
C LEU A 106 -16.58 -21.83 22.01
N PRO A 107 -15.76 -21.87 20.94
CA PRO A 107 -15.70 -23.05 20.10
C PRO A 107 -15.31 -24.25 20.99
N PRO A 108 -15.97 -25.41 20.83
CA PRO A 108 -15.55 -26.61 21.56
C PRO A 108 -14.09 -26.89 21.23
N THR A 109 -13.32 -27.09 22.29
CA THR A 109 -11.89 -27.37 22.36
C THR A 109 -11.36 -28.06 21.08
N ALA A 110 -10.63 -27.30 20.25
CA ALA A 110 -9.82 -27.88 19.19
C ALA A 110 -8.55 -28.46 19.82
N GLU A 111 -8.67 -29.65 20.39
CA GLU A 111 -7.51 -30.50 20.61
C GLU A 111 -6.96 -30.95 19.24
N SER A 112 -5.63 -31.09 19.16
CA SER A 112 -4.85 -31.66 18.07
C SER A 112 -4.45 -30.72 16.91
N THR A 113 -3.24 -30.18 17.06
CA THR A 113 -2.15 -30.20 16.06
C THR A 113 -2.51 -29.83 14.63
N GLY A 114 -2.22 -28.59 14.26
CA GLY A 114 -2.08 -28.17 12.88
C GLY A 114 -1.08 -27.03 12.78
N VAL A 115 0.18 -27.37 12.54
CA VAL A 115 1.19 -26.39 12.11
C VAL A 115 0.67 -25.80 10.80
N VAL A 116 0.19 -24.56 10.82
CA VAL A 116 -0.17 -23.84 9.60
C VAL A 116 1.14 -23.42 8.95
N THR A 117 1.72 -24.28 8.12
CA THR A 117 2.67 -23.86 7.10
C THR A 117 1.90 -23.00 6.10
N PRO A 118 2.20 -21.68 5.97
CA PRO A 118 1.63 -20.92 4.88
C PRO A 118 2.18 -21.50 3.56
N SER A 119 1.30 -22.13 2.78
CA SER A 119 1.63 -22.58 1.43
C SER A 119 1.79 -21.34 0.56
N ILE A 120 3.04 -20.87 0.40
CA ILE A 120 3.38 -19.83 -0.56
C ILE A 120 3.20 -20.45 -1.95
N GLN A 121 2.06 -20.20 -2.59
CA GLN A 121 1.86 -20.55 -3.99
C GLN A 121 2.76 -19.64 -4.84
N SER A 122 3.95 -20.16 -5.19
CA SER A 122 4.78 -19.58 -6.22
C SER A 122 4.05 -19.67 -7.57
N SER A 123 3.61 -18.52 -8.09
CA SER A 123 2.99 -18.40 -9.42
C SER A 123 3.98 -18.34 -10.58
N HIS A 124 5.27 -18.63 -10.36
CA HIS A 124 6.25 -18.71 -11.45
C HIS A 124 6.33 -20.13 -12.02
N ALA A 125 5.20 -20.63 -12.53
CA ALA A 125 5.16 -21.87 -13.30
C ALA A 125 5.73 -21.61 -14.71
N LYS A 126 6.94 -22.11 -14.90
CA LYS A 126 7.67 -22.30 -16.16
C LYS A 126 6.74 -22.72 -17.30
N GLN A 127 6.45 -21.81 -18.24
CA GLN A 127 5.93 -22.18 -19.56
C GLN A 127 7.10 -22.23 -20.55
N ALA A 128 7.79 -23.36 -20.53
CA ALA A 128 8.50 -23.85 -21.70
C ALA A 128 7.50 -24.65 -22.54
N SER A 129 7.07 -24.10 -23.67
CA SER A 129 6.51 -24.86 -24.77
C SER A 129 6.78 -24.09 -26.05
N GLY A 130 7.65 -24.64 -26.91
CA GLY A 130 7.99 -24.05 -28.20
C GLY A 130 6.82 -24.01 -29.18
N PRO A 131 7.09 -23.55 -30.40
CA PRO A 131 6.91 -24.47 -31.50
C PRO A 131 8.16 -24.56 -32.37
N SER A 132 8.49 -25.82 -32.70
CA SER A 132 9.27 -26.20 -33.87
C SER A 132 8.48 -25.91 -35.16
N VAL A 133 9.16 -26.11 -36.30
CA VAL A 133 8.66 -26.26 -37.68
C VAL A 133 8.64 -24.93 -38.47
N ARG A 134 9.33 -24.79 -39.61
CA ARG A 134 9.64 -25.74 -40.69
C ARG A 134 10.94 -25.37 -41.41
#